data_AF-A0A7W1R0N9-F1
#
_entry.id   AF-A0A7W1R0N9-F1
#
_cell.length_a   1.000
_cell.length_b   1.000
_cell.length_c   1.000
_cell.angle_alpha   90.00
_cell.angle_beta   90.00
_cell.angle_gamma   90.00
#
_symmetry.space_group_name_H-M   'P 1'
#
loop_
_entity.id
_entity.type
_entity.pdbx_description
1 polymer ?
#
loop_
_entity_poly.entity_id
_entity_poly.type
_entity_poly.pdbx_seq_one_letter_code
_entity_poly.pdbx_strand_id
1 'polypeptide(L)'
;MSEPPVETPPEGGGKVENPRQGGDYAPSVAGRLAVWHRAGGIAVPLLTTILAFFIGGLVVLATTGKNPLTTYKAIFQGSGLDWFLEVGSYEIGIPFTESRIWFPWDTSFDSFAALNLQQTLIVYVPLVLTGLAVAFAFRCGMFNIGGQGQYLVGAIMAVWIGSELPGLPGFLHILVAIVAGALAGAVFAGIAGFLKATVGAHEVISTIMLNYVALWAGVFLFGLGGPLQNDSEGGESVPVSNDVLDESKLNVFWGDPLLQGLHVGFFVALAALVVYWITLNRTTLGYEVRAVGFNPEAARYGGISVARNYV
;
A
#
# COMPACT_ATOMS: atom_id res chain seq x y z
N MET A 1 -57.93 44.81 53.07
CA MET A 1 -58.06 43.36 53.25
C MET A 1 -59.02 42.82 52.20
N SER A 2 -58.49 42.17 51.17
CA SER A 2 -59.08 41.08 50.36
C SER A 2 -58.20 40.94 49.11
N GLU A 3 -57.38 39.90 49.06
CA GLU A 3 -56.53 39.57 47.90
C GLU A 3 -57.37 39.27 46.65
N PRO A 4 -56.94 39.68 45.45
CA PRO A 4 -57.41 39.10 44.20
C PRO A 4 -56.62 37.83 43.83
N PRO A 5 -57.18 36.94 42.99
CA PRO A 5 -56.88 35.51 42.98
C PRO A 5 -55.61 35.14 42.20
N VAL A 6 -55.00 34.03 42.59
CA VAL A 6 -53.92 33.35 41.85
C VAL A 6 -54.49 32.75 40.57
N GLU A 7 -54.14 33.31 39.40
CA GLU A 7 -54.39 32.68 38.11
C GLU A 7 -53.38 31.56 37.86
N THR A 8 -53.85 30.31 37.91
CA THR A 8 -53.14 29.15 37.38
C THR A 8 -53.09 29.21 35.85
N PRO A 9 -51.97 28.86 35.19
CA PRO A 9 -51.93 28.84 33.73
C PRO A 9 -52.91 27.80 33.18
N PRO A 10 -53.54 28.04 32.02
CA PRO A 10 -54.44 27.07 31.42
C PRO A 10 -53.69 25.80 31.03
N GLU A 11 -54.21 24.65 31.47
CA GLU A 11 -53.86 23.31 30.98
C GLU A 11 -54.35 23.14 29.53
N GLY A 12 -53.69 23.84 28.60
CA GLY A 12 -53.84 23.64 27.17
C GLY A 12 -52.81 22.63 26.70
N GLY A 13 -53.10 21.34 26.85
CA GLY A 13 -52.32 20.22 26.31
C GLY A 13 -52.34 20.17 24.78
N GLY A 14 -51.78 21.18 24.13
CA GLY A 14 -51.36 21.09 22.74
C GLY A 14 -50.08 20.28 22.70
N LYS A 15 -50.12 19.09 22.08
CA LYS A 15 -48.91 18.34 21.75
C LYS A 15 -47.96 19.30 21.03
N VAL A 16 -46.84 19.64 21.67
CA VAL A 16 -45.73 20.27 20.96
C VAL A 16 -45.27 19.23 19.96
N GLU A 17 -45.68 19.38 18.69
CA GLU A 17 -45.14 18.58 17.62
C GLU A 17 -43.63 18.81 17.61
N ASN A 18 -42.92 17.79 18.06
CA ASN A 18 -41.48 17.76 18.08
C ASN A 18 -41.02 17.88 16.61
N PRO A 19 -40.28 18.94 16.22
CA PRO A 19 -39.83 19.13 14.83
C PRO A 19 -38.90 18.01 14.33
N ARG A 20 -38.58 17.05 15.20
CA ARG A 20 -37.72 15.89 14.95
C ARG A 20 -38.46 14.64 14.47
N GLN A 21 -39.79 14.63 14.44
CA GLN A 21 -40.52 13.58 13.72
C GLN A 21 -40.60 13.97 12.24
N GLY A 22 -39.45 13.84 11.57
CA GLY A 22 -39.39 13.86 10.12
C GLY A 22 -40.19 12.69 9.59
N GLY A 23 -41.39 12.97 9.06
CA GLY A 23 -42.10 12.05 8.20
C GLY A 23 -41.21 11.66 7.00
N ASP A 24 -41.62 10.63 6.28
CA ASP A 24 -40.98 10.06 5.09
C ASP A 24 -40.86 11.07 3.93
N TYR A 25 -40.09 12.14 4.12
CA TYR A 25 -39.73 13.06 3.06
C TYR A 25 -38.67 12.38 2.21
N ALA A 26 -38.95 12.27 0.91
CA ALA A 26 -37.96 11.89 -0.09
C ALA A 26 -36.65 12.66 0.20
N PRO A 27 -35.48 11.99 0.15
CA PRO A 27 -34.23 12.58 0.61
C PRO A 27 -34.02 13.92 -0.09
N SER A 28 -33.76 14.96 0.71
CA SER A 28 -33.52 16.32 0.21
C SER A 28 -32.44 16.32 -0.87
N VAL A 29 -32.42 17.32 -1.75
CA VAL A 29 -31.38 17.44 -2.79
C VAL A 29 -29.97 17.34 -2.16
N ALA A 30 -29.79 17.91 -0.96
CA ALA A 30 -28.56 17.79 -0.16
C ALA A 30 -28.30 16.34 0.31
N GLY A 31 -29.32 15.60 0.74
CA GLY A 31 -29.22 14.19 1.10
C GLY A 31 -28.85 13.31 -0.10
N ARG A 32 -29.44 13.54 -1.27
CA ARG A 32 -29.10 12.84 -2.52
C ARG A 32 -27.69 13.15 -2.99
N LEU A 33 -27.26 14.41 -2.93
CA LEU A 33 -25.88 14.83 -3.23
C LEU A 33 -24.88 14.23 -2.24
N ALA A 34 -25.20 14.15 -0.95
CA ALA A 34 -24.33 13.52 0.05
C ALA A 34 -24.15 12.02 -0.18
N VAL A 35 -25.22 11.31 -0.58
CA VAL A 35 -25.15 9.89 -0.98
C VAL A 35 -24.29 9.74 -2.24
N TRP A 36 -24.48 10.60 -3.24
CA TRP A 36 -23.64 10.61 -4.44
C TRP A 36 -22.18 10.91 -4.15
N HIS A 37 -21.88 11.82 -3.21
CA HIS A 37 -20.50 12.15 -2.83
C HIS A 37 -19.82 11.01 -2.05
N ARG A 38 -20.59 10.23 -1.28
CA ARG A 38 -20.11 9.00 -0.62
C ARG A 38 -19.95 7.84 -1.60
N ALA A 39 -20.92 7.65 -2.49
CA ALA A 39 -20.88 6.62 -3.54
C ALA A 39 -19.81 6.92 -4.60
N GLY A 40 -19.48 8.20 -4.82
CA GLY A 40 -18.46 8.65 -5.77
C GLY A 40 -17.08 8.08 -5.50
N GLY A 41 -16.74 7.79 -4.23
CA GLY A 41 -15.46 7.17 -3.87
C GLY A 41 -15.25 5.77 -4.47
N ILE A 42 -16.33 5.05 -4.79
CA ILE A 42 -16.29 3.71 -5.39
C ILE A 42 -16.75 3.75 -6.85
N ALA A 43 -17.84 4.48 -7.11
CA ALA A 43 -18.44 4.55 -8.43
C ALA A 43 -17.52 5.23 -9.46
N VAL A 44 -16.81 6.29 -9.08
CA VAL A 44 -15.91 7.00 -10.00
C VAL A 44 -14.77 6.10 -10.44
N PRO A 45 -13.98 5.47 -9.55
CA PRO A 45 -12.94 4.52 -9.96
C PRO A 45 -13.47 3.41 -10.89
N LEU A 46 -14.58 2.76 -10.52
CA LEU A 46 -15.15 1.67 -11.31
C LEU A 46 -15.56 2.14 -12.72
N LEU A 47 -16.26 3.26 -12.83
CA LEU A 47 -16.67 3.81 -14.13
C LEU A 47 -15.45 4.20 -14.96
N THR A 48 -14.43 4.81 -14.35
CA THR A 48 -13.19 5.15 -15.06
C THR A 48 -12.46 3.92 -15.55
N THR A 49 -12.43 2.82 -14.79
CA THR A 49 -11.84 1.55 -15.21
C THR A 49 -12.61 0.97 -16.40
N ILE A 50 -13.94 0.90 -16.34
CA ILE A 50 -14.76 0.40 -17.46
C ILE A 50 -14.53 1.24 -18.72
N LEU A 51 -14.52 2.57 -18.59
CA LEU A 51 -14.28 3.47 -19.72
C LEU A 51 -12.86 3.28 -20.29
N ALA A 52 -11.86 3.08 -19.43
CA ALA A 52 -10.49 2.83 -19.86
C ALA A 52 -10.36 1.52 -20.66
N PHE A 53 -10.98 0.43 -20.20
CA PHE A 53 -11.05 -0.82 -20.96
C PHE A 53 -11.90 -0.67 -22.23
N PHE A 54 -12.92 0.16 -22.25
CA PHE A 54 -13.67 0.41 -23.47
C PHE A 54 -12.81 1.15 -24.51
N ILE A 55 -12.19 2.26 -24.13
CA ILE A 55 -11.32 3.06 -25.01
C ILE A 55 -10.11 2.25 -25.46
N GLY A 56 -9.43 1.55 -24.55
CA GLY A 56 -8.32 0.66 -24.89
C GLY A 56 -8.71 -0.41 -25.91
N GLY A 57 -9.96 -0.86 -25.87
CA GLY A 57 -10.47 -1.90 -26.75
C GLY A 57 -10.70 -1.36 -28.16
N LEU A 58 -11.24 -0.14 -28.24
CA LEU A 58 -11.36 0.59 -29.49
C LEU A 58 -9.98 0.84 -30.13
N VAL A 59 -8.97 1.19 -29.32
CA VAL A 59 -7.60 1.39 -29.81
C VAL A 59 -7.05 0.08 -30.39
N VAL A 60 -7.13 -1.04 -29.66
CA VAL A 60 -6.64 -2.35 -30.15
C VAL A 60 -7.35 -2.76 -31.45
N LEU A 61 -8.67 -2.55 -31.52
CA LEU A 61 -9.45 -2.84 -32.71
C LEU A 61 -9.00 -1.98 -33.89
N ALA A 62 -8.79 -0.67 -33.66
CA ALA A 62 -8.38 0.28 -34.68
C ALA A 62 -6.93 0.08 -35.16
N THR A 63 -6.00 -0.27 -34.27
CA THR A 63 -4.56 -0.41 -34.61
C THR A 63 -4.21 -1.77 -35.18
N THR A 64 -4.82 -2.84 -34.66
CA THR A 64 -4.41 -4.22 -34.96
C THR A 64 -5.45 -4.98 -35.78
N GLY A 65 -6.69 -4.47 -35.87
CA GLY A 65 -7.79 -5.17 -36.55
C GLY A 65 -8.23 -6.46 -35.87
N LYS A 66 -7.69 -6.77 -34.68
CA LYS A 66 -7.99 -7.97 -33.88
C LYS A 66 -9.07 -7.66 -32.84
N ASN A 67 -9.79 -8.70 -32.43
CA ASN A 67 -10.80 -8.58 -31.39
C ASN A 67 -10.14 -8.22 -30.04
N PRO A 68 -10.50 -7.10 -29.39
CA PRO A 68 -9.90 -6.68 -28.11
C PRO A 68 -10.19 -7.64 -26.95
N LEU A 69 -11.25 -8.45 -27.04
CA LEU A 69 -11.61 -9.42 -26.00
C LEU A 69 -10.54 -10.50 -25.83
N THR A 70 -9.78 -10.85 -26.87
CA THR A 70 -8.69 -11.84 -26.74
C THR A 70 -7.54 -11.28 -25.91
N THR A 71 -7.20 -10.00 -26.12
CA THR A 71 -6.21 -9.28 -25.30
C THR A 71 -6.67 -9.20 -23.85
N TYR A 72 -7.94 -8.91 -23.59
CA TYR A 72 -8.46 -8.84 -22.21
C TYR A 72 -8.48 -10.20 -21.54
N LYS A 73 -8.83 -11.24 -22.27
CA LYS A 73 -8.72 -12.61 -21.78
C LYS A 73 -7.26 -12.95 -21.42
N ALA A 74 -6.31 -12.60 -22.29
CA ALA A 74 -4.89 -12.85 -22.03
C ALA A 74 -4.37 -12.08 -20.81
N ILE A 75 -4.79 -10.81 -20.61
CA ILE A 75 -4.45 -10.04 -19.42
C ILE A 75 -5.04 -10.70 -18.16
N PHE A 76 -6.30 -11.12 -18.23
CA PHE A 76 -6.99 -11.76 -17.10
C PHE A 76 -6.30 -13.08 -16.70
N GLN A 77 -5.99 -13.94 -17.67
CA GLN A 77 -5.28 -15.21 -17.44
C GLN A 77 -3.82 -14.98 -17.01
N GLY A 78 -3.15 -13.98 -17.58
CA GLY A 78 -1.77 -13.62 -17.20
C GLY A 78 -1.67 -13.06 -15.78
N SER A 79 -2.73 -12.42 -15.27
CA SER A 79 -2.81 -11.99 -13.87
C SER A 79 -3.14 -13.12 -12.89
N GLY A 80 -3.52 -14.30 -13.38
CA GLY A 80 -3.96 -15.43 -12.56
C GLY A 80 -5.33 -15.24 -11.90
N LEU A 81 -6.11 -14.23 -12.29
CA LEU A 81 -7.44 -13.99 -11.73
C LEU A 81 -8.46 -15.06 -12.15
N ASP A 82 -8.16 -15.81 -13.21
CA ASP A 82 -8.90 -16.99 -13.63
C ASP A 82 -8.86 -18.12 -12.58
N TRP A 83 -7.87 -18.12 -11.69
CA TRP A 83 -7.82 -19.02 -10.54
C TRP A 83 -9.09 -18.98 -9.67
N PHE A 84 -9.71 -17.81 -9.51
CA PHE A 84 -10.98 -17.67 -8.77
C PHE A 84 -12.18 -18.36 -9.46
N LEU A 85 -12.06 -18.64 -10.77
CA LEU A 85 -13.09 -19.29 -11.58
C LEU A 85 -12.88 -20.80 -11.70
N GLU A 86 -11.67 -21.29 -11.41
CA GLU A 86 -11.32 -22.73 -11.39
C GLU A 86 -11.78 -23.39 -10.09
N VAL A 87 -13.10 -23.39 -9.86
CA VAL A 87 -13.71 -24.02 -8.68
C VAL A 87 -13.90 -25.51 -8.95
N GLY A 88 -13.26 -26.34 -8.14
CA GLY A 88 -13.27 -27.80 -8.25
C GLY A 88 -13.18 -28.49 -6.89
N SER A 89 -12.92 -29.79 -6.89
CA SER A 89 -12.61 -30.54 -5.66
C SER A 89 -11.11 -30.83 -5.63
N TYR A 90 -10.37 -29.95 -4.99
CA TYR A 90 -8.92 -30.06 -4.84
C TYR A 90 -8.57 -30.48 -3.42
N GLU A 91 -7.38 -31.01 -3.24
CA GLU A 91 -6.89 -31.51 -1.96
C GLU A 91 -5.60 -30.79 -1.58
N ILE A 92 -5.64 -30.03 -0.48
CA ILE A 92 -4.47 -29.36 0.09
C ILE A 92 -3.83 -30.29 1.12
N GLY A 93 -2.53 -30.53 0.97
CA GLY A 93 -1.73 -31.18 2.02
C GLY A 93 -1.45 -30.20 3.15
N ILE A 94 -1.73 -30.60 4.40
CA ILE A 94 -1.36 -29.79 5.55
C ILE A 94 0.16 -29.91 5.71
N PRO A 95 0.93 -28.82 5.78
CA PRO A 95 2.32 -28.91 6.18
C PRO A 95 2.32 -29.58 7.56
N PHE A 96 3.12 -30.65 7.75
CA PHE A 96 3.23 -31.47 8.99
C PHE A 96 2.26 -32.66 9.15
N THR A 97 1.37 -33.00 8.20
CA THR A 97 0.55 -34.23 8.28
C THR A 97 0.30 -34.83 6.89
N GLU A 98 0.19 -36.15 6.77
CA GLU A 98 -0.19 -36.82 5.51
C GLU A 98 -1.67 -36.60 5.13
N SER A 99 -2.44 -35.96 6.01
CA SER A 99 -3.86 -35.66 5.79
C SER A 99 -4.01 -34.60 4.71
N ARG A 100 -4.88 -34.89 3.76
CA ARG A 100 -5.29 -33.95 2.72
C ARG A 100 -6.69 -33.43 3.06
N ILE A 101 -6.87 -32.11 3.03
CA ILE A 101 -8.16 -31.47 3.28
C ILE A 101 -8.72 -31.03 1.94
N TRP A 102 -10.02 -31.26 1.74
CA TRP A 102 -10.74 -30.72 0.61
C TRP A 102 -10.72 -29.18 0.61
N PHE A 103 -10.37 -28.59 -0.52
CA PHE A 103 -10.39 -27.16 -0.76
C PHE A 103 -10.95 -26.88 -2.17
N PRO A 104 -11.78 -25.83 -2.33
CA PRO A 104 -12.46 -25.57 -3.60
C PRO A 104 -11.56 -25.07 -4.75
N TRP A 105 -10.33 -24.63 -4.49
CA TRP A 105 -9.45 -24.02 -5.51
C TRP A 105 -8.12 -24.78 -5.66
N ASP A 106 -7.55 -24.77 -6.87
CA ASP A 106 -6.33 -25.51 -7.15
C ASP A 106 -5.10 -24.79 -6.58
N THR A 107 -4.47 -25.32 -5.54
CA THR A 107 -3.23 -24.76 -5.00
C THR A 107 -1.98 -25.47 -5.51
N SER A 108 -2.11 -26.38 -6.48
CA SER A 108 -0.98 -27.11 -7.05
C SER A 108 -0.05 -26.20 -7.86
N PHE A 109 1.20 -26.63 -8.01
CA PHE A 109 2.20 -25.93 -8.84
C PHE A 109 2.05 -26.23 -10.33
N ASP A 110 1.19 -27.18 -10.70
CA ASP A 110 0.93 -27.54 -12.09
C ASP A 110 -0.12 -26.62 -12.74
N SER A 111 -0.93 -25.92 -11.94
CA SER A 111 -1.89 -24.93 -12.45
C SER A 111 -1.19 -23.62 -12.80
N PHE A 112 -1.19 -23.28 -14.09
CA PHE A 112 -0.70 -21.99 -14.58
C PHE A 112 -1.46 -20.80 -13.96
N ALA A 113 -2.76 -20.94 -13.67
CA ALA A 113 -3.54 -19.88 -13.06
C ALA A 113 -3.06 -19.58 -11.62
N ALA A 114 -2.80 -20.63 -10.83
CA ALA A 114 -2.27 -20.50 -9.48
C ALA A 114 -0.87 -19.86 -9.47
N LEU A 115 0.02 -20.28 -10.38
CA LEU A 115 1.36 -19.70 -10.52
C LEU A 115 1.29 -18.22 -10.92
N ASN A 116 0.48 -17.87 -11.92
CA ASN A 116 0.34 -16.47 -12.36
C ASN A 116 -0.19 -15.56 -11.24
N LEU A 117 -1.11 -16.08 -10.42
CA LEU A 117 -1.66 -15.32 -9.30
C LEU A 117 -0.62 -15.13 -8.19
N GLN A 118 0.16 -16.18 -7.86
CA GLN A 118 1.27 -16.07 -6.92
C GLN A 118 2.26 -14.99 -7.34
N GLN A 119 2.71 -15.00 -8.60
CA GLN A 119 3.64 -13.99 -9.13
C GLN A 119 3.03 -12.57 -9.12
N THR A 120 1.76 -12.44 -9.49
CA THR A 120 1.04 -11.16 -9.41
C THR A 120 1.00 -10.64 -7.98
N LEU A 121 0.73 -11.50 -7.00
CA LEU A 121 0.72 -11.14 -5.58
C LEU A 121 2.10 -10.78 -5.06
N ILE A 122 3.16 -11.46 -5.49
CA ILE A 122 4.55 -11.10 -5.13
C ILE A 122 4.90 -9.69 -5.60
N VAL A 123 4.60 -9.36 -6.86
CA VAL A 123 4.83 -8.02 -7.42
C VAL A 123 3.94 -6.97 -6.75
N TYR A 124 2.73 -7.36 -6.32
CA TYR A 124 1.80 -6.47 -5.62
C TYR A 124 2.30 -6.02 -4.24
N VAL A 125 3.01 -6.87 -3.50
CA VAL A 125 3.52 -6.55 -2.14
C VAL A 125 4.32 -5.24 -2.09
N PRO A 126 5.41 -5.04 -2.86
CA PRO A 126 6.16 -3.80 -2.82
C PRO A 126 5.34 -2.61 -3.33
N LEU A 127 4.41 -2.81 -4.26
CA LEU A 127 3.52 -1.74 -4.75
C LEU A 127 2.57 -1.24 -3.65
N VAL A 128 2.02 -2.13 -2.82
CA VAL A 128 1.22 -1.73 -1.66
C VAL A 128 2.06 -0.96 -0.66
N LEU A 129 3.23 -1.50 -0.28
CA LEU A 129 4.09 -0.88 0.73
C LEU A 129 4.55 0.53 0.30
N THR A 130 5.01 0.67 -0.95
CA THR A 130 5.41 1.97 -1.51
C THR A 130 4.21 2.90 -1.69
N GLY A 131 3.06 2.39 -2.11
CA GLY A 131 1.81 3.14 -2.20
C GLY A 131 1.36 3.70 -0.84
N LEU A 132 1.46 2.92 0.24
CA LEU A 132 1.17 3.36 1.60
C LEU A 132 2.14 4.45 2.07
N ALA A 133 3.44 4.31 1.77
CA ALA A 133 4.46 5.31 2.10
C ALA A 133 4.15 6.67 1.42
N VAL A 134 3.82 6.64 0.12
CA VAL A 134 3.43 7.84 -0.63
C VAL A 134 2.10 8.41 -0.13
N ALA A 135 1.10 7.57 0.13
CA ALA A 135 -0.19 7.99 0.66
C ALA A 135 -0.05 8.69 2.03
N PHE A 136 0.85 8.21 2.88
CA PHE A 136 1.15 8.84 4.17
C PHE A 136 1.74 10.24 4.00
N ALA A 137 2.72 10.40 3.11
CA ALA A 137 3.33 11.70 2.83
C ALA A 137 2.30 12.72 2.30
N PHE A 138 1.42 12.30 1.39
CA PHE A 138 0.34 13.16 0.88
C PHE A 138 -0.63 13.59 1.97
N ARG A 139 -0.85 12.78 3.01
CA ARG A 139 -1.69 13.19 4.15
C ARG A 139 -1.07 14.31 4.97
N CYS A 140 0.25 14.49 4.90
CA CYS A 140 0.97 15.62 5.49
C CYS A 140 1.06 16.84 4.55
N GLY A 141 0.47 16.77 3.36
CA GLY A 141 0.59 17.81 2.33
C GLY A 141 1.94 17.80 1.59
N MET A 142 2.75 16.75 1.77
CA MET A 142 4.02 16.60 1.06
C MET A 142 3.84 15.78 -0.22
N PHE A 143 4.29 16.31 -1.35
CA PHE A 143 4.22 15.60 -2.63
C PHE A 143 5.49 14.75 -2.88
N ASN A 144 5.55 13.57 -2.27
CA ASN A 144 6.72 12.67 -2.35
C ASN A 144 6.72 11.85 -3.66
N ILE A 145 7.69 12.12 -4.56
CA ILE A 145 7.96 11.31 -5.78
C ILE A 145 9.21 10.43 -5.59
N GLY A 146 9.81 10.44 -4.40
CA GLY A 146 11.06 9.74 -4.05
C GLY A 146 10.91 8.28 -3.67
N GLY A 147 9.69 7.71 -3.81
CA GLY A 147 9.39 6.36 -3.34
C GLY A 147 10.29 5.29 -3.96
N GLN A 148 10.67 5.46 -5.23
CA GLN A 148 11.58 4.55 -5.92
C GLN A 148 12.98 4.51 -5.27
N GLY A 149 13.57 5.68 -4.98
CA GLY A 149 14.89 5.77 -4.36
C GLY A 149 14.87 5.29 -2.91
N GLN A 150 13.83 5.62 -2.15
CA GLN A 150 13.62 5.14 -0.78
C GLN A 150 13.49 3.61 -0.73
N TYR A 151 12.72 3.04 -1.66
CA TYR A 151 12.61 1.59 -1.84
C TYR A 151 13.97 0.97 -2.19
N LEU A 152 14.70 1.55 -3.14
CA LEU A 152 16.00 1.03 -3.58
C LEU A 152 17.04 1.04 -2.45
N VAL A 153 17.14 2.13 -1.68
CA VAL A 153 18.06 2.20 -0.53
C VAL A 153 17.68 1.19 0.55
N GLY A 154 16.38 1.02 0.82
CA GLY A 154 15.91 -0.02 1.73
C GLY A 154 16.22 -1.43 1.23
N ALA A 155 16.08 -1.68 -0.07
CA ALA A 155 16.41 -2.97 -0.69
C ALA A 155 17.92 -3.26 -0.65
N ILE A 156 18.77 -2.27 -0.96
CA ILE A 156 20.23 -2.38 -0.84
C ILE A 156 20.62 -2.80 0.58
N MET A 157 20.04 -2.13 1.58
CA MET A 157 20.32 -2.42 2.99
C MET A 157 19.82 -3.82 3.39
N ALA A 158 18.60 -4.20 2.98
CA ALA A 158 18.06 -5.52 3.27
C ALA A 158 18.90 -6.65 2.63
N VAL A 159 19.34 -6.46 1.38
CA VAL A 159 20.21 -7.40 0.67
C VAL A 159 21.57 -7.48 1.34
N TRP A 160 22.20 -6.36 1.67
CA TRP A 160 23.51 -6.36 2.33
C TRP A 160 23.48 -7.15 3.65
N ILE A 161 22.47 -6.95 4.49
CA ILE A 161 22.31 -7.77 5.70
C ILE A 161 22.03 -9.23 5.35
N GLY A 162 21.15 -9.47 4.38
CA GLY A 162 20.70 -10.81 4.00
C GLY A 162 21.80 -11.69 3.40
N SER A 163 22.77 -11.11 2.70
CA SER A 163 23.87 -11.84 2.04
C SER A 163 25.17 -11.85 2.86
N GLU A 164 25.57 -10.74 3.49
CA GLU A 164 26.91 -10.58 4.06
C GLU A 164 27.02 -10.85 5.57
N LEU A 165 25.90 -11.06 6.28
CA LEU A 165 25.90 -11.19 7.74
C LEU A 165 25.55 -12.62 8.21
N PRO A 166 26.46 -13.60 8.10
CA PRO A 166 26.17 -14.98 8.47
C PRO A 166 26.08 -15.17 10.00
N GLY A 167 25.35 -16.21 10.42
CA GLY A 167 25.35 -16.70 11.81
C GLY A 167 24.23 -16.17 12.72
N LEU A 168 23.29 -15.40 12.19
CA LEU A 168 22.05 -15.07 12.89
C LEU A 168 21.00 -16.18 12.71
N PRO A 169 20.19 -16.51 13.73
CA PRO A 169 19.04 -17.38 13.55
C PRO A 169 18.07 -16.79 12.51
N GLY A 170 17.57 -17.60 11.58
CA GLY A 170 16.85 -17.12 10.40
C GLY A 170 15.71 -16.13 10.66
N PHE A 171 14.85 -16.37 11.66
CA PHE A 171 13.78 -15.43 12.02
C PHE A 171 14.32 -14.06 12.48
N LEU A 172 15.39 -14.05 13.27
CA LEU A 172 16.02 -12.82 13.74
C LEU A 172 16.71 -12.10 12.58
N HIS A 173 17.35 -12.86 11.68
CA HIS A 173 18.00 -12.32 10.50
C HIS A 173 17.00 -11.58 9.60
N ILE A 174 15.86 -12.21 9.28
CA ILE A 174 14.76 -11.61 8.53
C ILE A 174 14.28 -10.31 9.19
N LEU A 175 14.05 -10.35 10.51
CA LEU A 175 13.55 -9.19 11.24
C LEU A 175 14.55 -8.03 11.22
N VAL A 176 15.84 -8.31 11.40
CA VAL A 176 16.91 -7.31 11.33
C VAL A 176 17.01 -6.72 9.92
N ALA A 177 16.93 -7.54 8.87
CA ALA A 177 16.96 -7.07 7.49
C ALA A 177 15.76 -6.15 7.16
N ILE A 178 14.55 -6.52 7.58
CA ILE A 178 13.34 -5.70 7.40
C ILE A 178 13.47 -4.37 8.14
N VAL A 179 13.86 -4.39 9.41
CA VAL A 179 13.97 -3.19 10.24
C VAL A 179 15.07 -2.26 9.70
N ALA A 180 16.23 -2.80 9.38
CA ALA A 180 17.33 -2.01 8.82
C ALA A 180 16.98 -1.43 7.44
N GLY A 181 16.33 -2.20 6.57
CA GLY A 181 15.84 -1.70 5.28
C GLY A 181 14.81 -0.57 5.44
N ALA A 182 13.86 -0.75 6.36
CA ALA A 182 12.87 0.29 6.67
C ALA A 182 13.52 1.57 7.24
N LEU A 183 14.49 1.43 8.14
CA LEU A 183 15.23 2.55 8.71
C LEU A 183 16.09 3.25 7.67
N ALA A 184 16.78 2.52 6.79
CA ALA A 184 17.58 3.12 5.72
C ALA A 184 16.69 3.91 4.75
N GLY A 185 15.55 3.36 4.34
CA GLY A 185 14.55 4.08 3.55
C GLY A 185 14.00 5.31 4.26
N ALA A 186 13.71 5.21 5.56
CA ALA A 186 13.23 6.33 6.38
C ALA A 186 14.26 7.44 6.54
N VAL A 187 15.53 7.10 6.79
CA VAL A 187 16.65 8.06 6.84
C VAL A 187 16.80 8.75 5.48
N PHE A 188 16.72 8.00 4.39
CA PHE A 188 16.84 8.54 3.04
C PHE A 188 15.67 9.48 2.67
N ALA A 189 14.44 9.11 3.04
CA ALA A 189 13.27 9.97 2.92
C ALA A 189 13.38 11.23 3.79
N GLY A 190 13.89 11.07 5.00
CA GLY A 190 14.11 12.12 5.98
C GLY A 190 15.05 13.22 5.48
N ILE A 191 15.94 12.94 4.54
CA ILE A 191 16.77 13.98 3.89
C ILE A 191 15.86 15.03 3.22
N ALA A 192 14.88 14.60 2.41
CA ALA A 192 13.97 15.53 1.75
C ALA A 192 13.05 16.24 2.75
N GLY A 193 12.54 15.50 3.75
CA GLY A 193 11.70 16.05 4.82
C GLY A 193 12.44 17.13 5.62
N PHE A 194 13.69 16.87 5.97
CA PHE A 194 14.56 17.81 6.69
C PHE A 194 14.87 19.07 5.87
N LEU A 195 15.20 18.92 4.58
CA LEU A 195 15.43 20.06 3.69
C LEU A 195 14.16 20.91 3.52
N LYS A 196 12.99 20.28 3.44
CA LYS A 196 11.71 20.98 3.42
C LYS A 196 11.45 21.72 4.73
N ALA A 197 11.70 21.08 5.87
CA ALA A 197 11.41 21.62 7.20
C ALA A 197 12.33 22.78 7.59
N THR A 198 13.58 22.79 7.12
CA THR A 198 14.61 23.77 7.52
C THR A 198 14.69 24.94 6.56
N VAL A 199 14.91 24.67 5.27
CA VAL A 199 15.18 25.70 4.26
C VAL A 199 14.01 25.91 3.29
N GLY A 200 12.92 25.16 3.45
CA GLY A 200 11.75 25.27 2.58
C GLY A 200 11.98 24.71 1.17
N ALA A 201 12.97 23.81 0.99
CA ALA A 201 13.26 23.20 -0.30
C ALA A 201 12.02 22.51 -0.86
N HIS A 202 11.81 22.59 -2.19
CA HIS A 202 10.66 21.93 -2.80
C HIS A 202 10.88 20.42 -2.81
N GLU A 203 10.06 19.73 -2.02
CA GLU A 203 10.12 18.31 -1.75
C GLU A 203 10.03 17.47 -3.03
N VAL A 204 9.29 17.95 -4.04
CA VAL A 204 9.17 17.27 -5.34
C VAL A 204 10.54 17.16 -6.01
N ILE A 205 11.26 18.28 -6.10
CA ILE A 205 12.58 18.32 -6.76
C ILE A 205 13.59 17.51 -5.95
N SER A 206 13.64 17.73 -4.63
CA SER A 206 14.56 17.01 -3.74
C SER A 206 14.36 15.50 -3.82
N THR A 207 13.11 15.02 -3.81
CA THR A 207 12.82 13.59 -3.87
C THR A 207 13.10 12.97 -5.24
N ILE A 208 12.89 13.69 -6.34
CA ILE A 208 13.31 13.24 -7.69
C ILE A 208 14.84 13.15 -7.77
N MET A 209 15.57 14.14 -7.24
CA MET A 209 17.04 14.11 -7.26
C MET A 209 17.59 12.95 -6.41
N LEU A 210 16.98 12.69 -5.25
CA LEU A 210 17.36 11.56 -4.40
C LEU A 210 17.11 10.20 -5.07
N ASN A 211 16.12 10.05 -5.94
CA ASN A 211 15.96 8.82 -6.74
C ASN A 211 17.20 8.53 -7.59
N TYR A 212 17.75 9.55 -8.26
CA TYR A 212 18.96 9.39 -9.06
C TYR A 212 20.17 9.07 -8.19
N VAL A 213 20.30 9.71 -7.02
CA VAL A 213 21.37 9.39 -6.07
C VAL A 213 21.31 7.93 -5.65
N ALA A 214 20.12 7.43 -5.28
CA ALA A 214 19.93 6.03 -4.92
C ALA A 214 20.26 5.08 -6.08
N LEU A 215 19.80 5.40 -7.30
CA LEU A 215 20.05 4.61 -8.49
C LEU A 215 21.55 4.49 -8.77
N TRP A 216 22.26 5.62 -8.83
CA TRP A 216 23.69 5.63 -9.13
C TRP A 216 24.53 5.03 -8.00
N ALA A 217 24.10 5.18 -6.75
CA ALA A 217 24.71 4.47 -5.63
C ALA A 217 24.57 2.95 -5.80
N GLY A 218 23.37 2.45 -6.17
CA GLY A 218 23.16 1.03 -6.47
C GLY A 218 24.03 0.53 -7.62
N VAL A 219 24.13 1.29 -8.71
CA VAL A 219 25.02 0.96 -9.85
C VAL A 219 26.47 0.86 -9.41
N PHE A 220 26.94 1.81 -8.60
CA PHE A 220 28.28 1.75 -8.04
C PHE A 220 28.49 0.51 -7.16
N LEU A 221 27.54 0.22 -6.27
CA LEU A 221 27.64 -0.88 -5.30
C LEU A 221 27.63 -2.27 -5.94
N PHE A 222 26.85 -2.47 -7.00
CA PHE A 222 26.66 -3.80 -7.62
C PHE A 222 27.35 -3.99 -8.96
N GLY A 223 27.69 -2.93 -9.70
CA GLY A 223 28.07 -3.05 -11.12
C GLY A 223 29.44 -2.48 -11.52
N LEU A 224 30.12 -1.72 -10.65
CA LEU A 224 31.39 -1.05 -10.97
C LEU A 224 32.56 -1.53 -10.10
N GLY A 225 32.62 -2.83 -9.80
CA GLY A 225 33.56 -3.39 -8.82
C GLY A 225 33.22 -2.97 -7.38
N GLY A 226 31.95 -2.70 -7.12
CA GLY A 226 31.47 -2.22 -5.83
C GLY A 226 31.52 -3.29 -4.75
N PRO A 227 31.45 -2.90 -3.47
CA PRO A 227 31.60 -3.81 -2.34
C PRO A 227 30.44 -4.82 -2.18
N LEU A 228 29.33 -4.65 -2.88
CA LEU A 228 28.20 -5.60 -2.84
C LEU A 228 28.04 -6.37 -4.15
N GLN A 229 28.98 -6.20 -5.09
CA GLN A 229 28.98 -6.97 -6.32
C GLN A 229 29.31 -8.42 -6.02
N ASN A 230 28.62 -9.32 -6.71
CA ASN A 230 28.81 -10.76 -6.57
C ASN A 230 30.26 -11.17 -6.82
N ASP A 231 30.87 -11.82 -5.85
CA ASP A 231 32.26 -12.25 -5.84
C ASP A 231 32.43 -13.75 -6.20
N SER A 232 31.34 -14.42 -6.58
CA SER A 232 31.37 -15.80 -7.05
C SER A 232 31.97 -15.92 -8.46
N GLU A 233 32.58 -17.05 -8.76
CA GLU A 233 33.19 -17.32 -10.08
C GLU A 233 32.19 -17.07 -11.23
N GLY A 234 32.48 -16.08 -12.08
CA GLY A 234 31.63 -15.66 -13.19
C GLY A 234 30.54 -14.62 -12.85
N GLY A 235 30.25 -14.40 -11.57
CA GLY A 235 29.32 -13.40 -11.05
C GLY A 235 29.82 -11.96 -11.20
N GLU A 236 31.15 -11.76 -11.24
CA GLU A 236 31.82 -10.46 -11.40
C GLU A 236 31.43 -9.73 -12.69
N SER A 237 30.90 -10.44 -13.69
CA SER A 237 30.49 -9.87 -14.98
C SER A 237 29.04 -9.34 -14.98
N VAL A 238 28.26 -9.65 -13.95
CA VAL A 238 26.84 -9.31 -13.84
C VAL A 238 26.66 -8.34 -12.67
N PRO A 239 25.92 -7.23 -12.85
CA PRO A 239 25.75 -6.23 -11.79
C PRO A 239 24.68 -6.68 -10.76
N VAL A 240 24.96 -7.77 -10.05
CA VAL A 240 24.08 -8.39 -9.04
C VAL A 240 24.84 -8.59 -7.74
N SER A 241 24.10 -8.76 -6.65
CA SER A 241 24.66 -9.13 -5.36
C SER A 241 24.96 -10.62 -5.26
N ASN A 242 25.63 -11.01 -4.17
CA ASN A 242 25.59 -12.37 -3.68
C ASN A 242 24.13 -12.79 -3.38
N ASP A 243 23.85 -14.09 -3.51
CA ASP A 243 22.52 -14.61 -3.18
C ASP A 243 22.26 -14.40 -1.68
N VAL A 244 21.00 -14.12 -1.34
CA VAL A 244 20.59 -14.00 0.05
C VAL A 244 20.73 -15.37 0.70
N LEU A 245 21.24 -15.42 1.94
CA LEU A 245 21.37 -16.68 2.66
C LEU A 245 20.00 -17.34 2.84
N ASP A 246 19.91 -18.67 2.74
CA ASP A 246 18.64 -19.39 2.81
C ASP A 246 17.89 -19.15 4.14
N GLU A 247 18.63 -18.97 5.22
CA GLU A 247 18.11 -18.64 6.55
C GLU A 247 17.46 -17.24 6.61
N SER A 248 17.87 -16.34 5.71
CA SER A 248 17.42 -14.96 5.60
C SER A 248 16.27 -14.78 4.60
N LYS A 249 15.92 -15.82 3.85
CA LYS A 249 14.82 -15.78 2.88
C LYS A 249 13.47 -15.81 3.60
N LEU A 250 12.52 -15.02 3.13
CA LEU A 250 11.16 -15.05 3.66
C LEU A 250 10.54 -16.43 3.39
N ASN A 251 9.92 -17.02 4.43
CA ASN A 251 9.24 -18.31 4.29
C ASN A 251 8.15 -18.24 3.21
N VAL A 252 8.19 -19.20 2.29
CA VAL A 252 7.18 -19.40 1.26
C VAL A 252 6.02 -20.19 1.86
N PHE A 253 4.80 -19.67 1.74
CA PHE A 253 3.60 -20.33 2.27
C PHE A 253 2.67 -20.85 1.18
N TRP A 254 2.80 -20.36 -0.05
CA TRP A 254 2.05 -20.83 -1.21
C TRP A 254 2.90 -20.74 -2.46
N GLY A 255 3.29 -21.88 -3.03
CA GLY A 255 4.25 -21.92 -4.14
C GLY A 255 5.41 -22.85 -3.85
N ASP A 256 6.20 -23.15 -4.88
CA ASP A 256 7.48 -23.83 -4.72
C ASP A 256 8.53 -22.78 -4.28
N PRO A 257 9.23 -22.98 -3.14
CA PRO A 257 10.29 -22.08 -2.71
C PRO A 257 11.42 -21.89 -3.73
N LEU A 258 11.73 -22.90 -4.53
CA LEU A 258 12.76 -22.86 -5.57
C LEU A 258 12.35 -22.03 -6.79
N LEU A 259 11.04 -21.88 -7.02
CA LEU A 259 10.47 -21.13 -8.15
C LEU A 259 9.91 -19.76 -7.72
N GLN A 260 10.42 -19.19 -6.62
CA GLN A 260 9.94 -17.93 -6.05
C GLN A 260 8.43 -17.96 -5.76
N GLY A 261 7.97 -18.92 -4.97
CA GLY A 261 6.60 -18.96 -4.48
C GLY A 261 6.22 -17.75 -3.61
N LEU A 262 4.92 -17.56 -3.40
CA LEU A 262 4.39 -16.49 -2.57
C LEU A 262 4.83 -16.65 -1.10
N HIS A 263 5.60 -15.67 -0.65
CA HIS A 263 6.17 -15.62 0.67
C HIS A 263 5.38 -14.76 1.66
N VAL A 264 5.66 -14.94 2.95
CA VAL A 264 4.99 -14.25 4.07
C VAL A 264 5.04 -12.71 4.01
N GLY A 265 5.90 -12.13 3.16
CA GLY A 265 5.89 -10.70 2.84
C GLY A 265 4.51 -10.15 2.41
N PHE A 266 3.64 -11.00 1.85
CA PHE A 266 2.25 -10.62 1.57
C PHE A 266 1.48 -10.23 2.84
N PHE A 267 1.60 -11.02 3.92
CA PHE A 267 1.00 -10.71 5.20
C PHE A 267 1.64 -9.49 5.87
N VAL A 268 2.93 -9.26 5.63
CA VAL A 268 3.62 -8.03 6.08
C VAL A 268 3.00 -6.79 5.43
N ALA A 269 2.68 -6.83 4.13
CA ALA A 269 1.99 -5.72 3.46
C ALA A 269 0.57 -5.50 3.99
N LEU A 270 -0.19 -6.56 4.27
CA LEU A 270 -1.52 -6.45 4.89
C LEU A 270 -1.42 -5.89 6.32
N ALA A 271 -0.45 -6.33 7.11
CA ALA A 271 -0.19 -5.79 8.43
C ALA A 271 0.18 -4.30 8.35
N ALA A 272 1.04 -3.91 7.41
CA ALA A 272 1.39 -2.51 7.16
C ALA A 272 0.18 -1.65 6.79
N LEU A 273 -0.77 -2.18 6.01
CA LEU A 273 -2.04 -1.52 5.71
C LEU A 273 -2.87 -1.27 6.98
N VAL A 274 -2.97 -2.26 7.87
CA VAL A 274 -3.66 -2.11 9.16
C VAL A 274 -2.95 -1.08 10.03
N VAL A 275 -1.62 -1.15 10.14
CA VAL A 275 -0.81 -0.18 10.89
C VAL A 275 -1.01 1.22 10.34
N TYR A 276 -0.96 1.41 9.03
CA TYR A 276 -1.24 2.69 8.37
C TYR A 276 -2.63 3.22 8.75
N TRP A 277 -3.66 2.37 8.68
CA TRP A 277 -5.02 2.76 9.05
C TRP A 277 -5.14 3.17 10.52
N ILE A 278 -4.55 2.40 11.44
CA ILE A 278 -4.54 2.72 12.88
C ILE A 278 -3.81 4.04 13.11
N THR A 279 -2.59 4.18 12.59
CA THR A 279 -1.77 5.37 12.77
C THR A 279 -2.50 6.62 12.27
N LEU A 280 -3.05 6.60 11.07
CA LEU A 280 -3.68 7.78 10.49
C LEU A 280 -5.03 8.14 11.14
N ASN A 281 -5.84 7.13 11.52
CA ASN A 281 -7.22 7.37 11.95
C ASN A 281 -7.45 7.28 13.46
N ARG A 282 -6.54 6.63 14.20
CA ARG A 282 -6.74 6.33 15.63
C ARG A 282 -5.64 6.89 16.54
N THR A 283 -4.66 7.61 16.02
CA THR A 283 -3.57 8.21 16.84
C THR A 283 -3.53 9.73 16.76
N THR A 284 -2.89 10.35 17.74
CA THR A 284 -2.61 11.79 17.78
C THR A 284 -1.68 12.21 16.63
N LEU A 285 -0.68 11.38 16.30
CA LEU A 285 0.21 11.61 15.16
C LEU A 285 -0.59 11.71 13.85
N GLY A 286 -1.53 10.78 13.62
CA GLY A 286 -2.40 10.83 12.45
C GLY A 286 -3.31 12.06 12.40
N TYR A 287 -3.71 12.60 13.57
CA TYR A 287 -4.43 13.87 13.64
C TYR A 287 -3.52 15.05 13.26
N GLU A 288 -2.30 15.12 13.82
CA GLU A 288 -1.33 16.18 13.51
C GLU A 288 -0.96 16.19 12.02
N VAL A 289 -0.60 15.03 11.46
CA VAL A 289 -0.24 14.88 10.04
C VAL A 289 -1.37 15.39 9.14
N ARG A 290 -2.61 14.97 9.38
CA ARG A 290 -3.75 15.41 8.58
C ARG A 290 -4.03 16.91 8.75
N ALA A 291 -3.92 17.44 9.97
CA ALA A 291 -4.13 18.86 10.23
C ALA A 291 -3.10 19.71 9.47
N VAL A 292 -1.83 19.31 9.48
CA VAL A 292 -0.75 19.95 8.71
C VAL A 292 -1.04 19.88 7.21
N GLY A 293 -1.45 18.72 6.70
CA GLY A 293 -1.78 18.54 5.29
C GLY A 293 -2.98 19.35 4.81
N PHE A 294 -3.96 19.63 5.67
CA PHE A 294 -5.09 20.49 5.34
C PHE A 294 -4.71 21.97 5.31
N ASN A 295 -4.04 22.45 6.36
CA ASN A 295 -3.55 23.81 6.43
C ASN A 295 -2.40 23.93 7.44
N PRO A 296 -1.14 24.07 6.98
CA PRO A 296 0.01 24.13 7.89
C PRO A 296 0.04 25.41 8.74
N GLU A 297 -0.50 26.52 8.25
CA GLU A 297 -0.58 27.78 9.04
C GLU A 297 -1.58 27.65 10.19
N ALA A 298 -2.76 27.09 9.92
CA ALA A 298 -3.77 26.85 10.95
C ALA A 298 -3.28 25.80 11.96
N ALA A 299 -2.60 24.74 11.50
CA ALA A 299 -2.00 23.74 12.37
C ALA A 299 -0.96 24.38 13.31
N ARG A 300 -0.10 25.28 12.78
CA ARG A 300 0.87 26.02 13.59
C ARG A 300 0.21 26.93 14.63
N TYR A 301 -0.88 27.61 14.27
CA TYR A 301 -1.66 28.42 15.21
C TYR A 301 -2.30 27.55 16.32
N GLY A 302 -2.71 26.33 15.97
CA GLY A 302 -3.23 25.33 16.91
C GLY A 302 -2.17 24.62 17.76
N GLY A 303 -0.89 25.01 17.68
CA GLY A 303 0.20 24.44 18.48
C GLY A 303 0.83 23.17 17.90
N ILE A 304 0.48 22.77 16.68
CA ILE A 304 1.06 21.59 16.00
C ILE A 304 2.35 22.01 15.29
N SER A 305 3.45 21.31 15.57
CA SER A 305 4.73 21.57 14.91
C SER A 305 4.73 21.02 13.48
N VAL A 306 4.62 21.92 12.49
CA VAL A 306 4.69 21.58 11.06
C VAL A 306 6.02 20.93 10.70
N ALA A 307 7.13 21.50 11.15
CA ALA A 307 8.48 21.00 10.85
C ALA A 307 8.68 19.56 11.35
N ARG A 308 8.16 19.22 12.53
CA ARG A 308 8.23 17.86 13.07
C ARG A 308 7.38 16.86 12.28
N ASN A 309 6.30 17.31 11.66
CA ASN A 309 5.43 16.44 10.86
C ASN A 309 5.98 16.21 9.43
N TYR A 310 6.92 17.05 8.97
CA TYR A 310 7.61 16.85 7.68
C TYR A 310 8.81 15.90 7.75
N VAL A 311 9.39 15.70 8.93
CA VAL A 311 10.57 14.84 9.17
C VAL A 311 10.12 13.48 9.69
#